data_AF-A0A941I216-F1
#
_entry.id   AF-A0A941I216-F1
#
_cell.length_a   1.000
_cell.length_b   1.000
_cell.length_c   1.000
_cell.angle_alpha   90.00
_cell.angle_beta   90.00
_cell.angle_gamma   90.00
#
_symmetry.space_group_name_H-M   'P 1'
#
loop_
_entity.id
_entity.type
_entity.pdbx_description
1 polymer ?
#
loop_
_entity_poly.entity_id
_entity_poly.type
_entity_poly.pdbx_seq_one_letter_code
_entity_poly.pdbx_strand_id
1 'polypeptide(L)'
;MDAQHRPRPRVTLRFLAAPTDAGHSGSVSAGRVLEWIDKAGYAAAAGWSGTYCVTAYVGNVRFTRPVEVGDLVEVTATVVHTGRSSMHITVDVASGQPRTGDLEPATRCLIVFVAVDGDGRSTPVPPLVPTTLAEELQQRWAVRRADLRAEVEAAMERQVYTDAGTAPRVTMRFLAAPTDVNWGGKVHGGIVMRWVDEAAHVLATRWSGDANNVAIFTGGVRFYRPLRIGHLVEVEARLLHTGRTSMHVGVHVRSGDHADGADSMELTTFCRTVFVGLDDDRRAVPTPPWRPVSDEDAALDAHAVELVAIRARFEQ
;
A
#
# COMPACT_ATOMS: atom_id res chain seq x y z
N MET A 1 9.87 29.14 31.24
CA MET A 1 10.37 28.68 29.94
C MET A 1 9.50 27.52 29.52
N ASP A 2 8.92 27.64 28.32
CA ASP A 2 7.71 26.95 27.87
C ASP A 2 7.63 25.46 28.17
N ALA A 3 6.45 25.03 28.61
CA ALA A 3 6.05 23.62 28.55
C ALA A 3 6.14 23.19 27.08
N GLN A 4 7.22 22.49 26.72
CA GLN A 4 7.44 21.95 25.38
C GLN A 4 6.17 21.21 24.96
N HIS A 5 5.47 21.77 23.97
CA HIS A 5 4.31 21.14 23.36
C HIS A 5 4.77 19.86 22.68
N ARG A 6 4.70 18.74 23.39
CA ARG A 6 5.01 17.42 22.82
C ARG A 6 4.00 17.14 21.72
N PRO A 7 4.44 16.87 20.47
CA PRO A 7 3.51 16.53 19.41
C PRO A 7 2.69 15.31 19.82
N ARG A 8 1.39 15.30 19.48
CA ARG A 8 0.57 14.12 19.76
C ARG A 8 0.97 13.01 18.81
N PRO A 9 1.33 11.81 19.31
CA PRO A 9 1.78 10.72 18.44
C PRO A 9 0.63 10.10 17.65
N ARG A 10 -0.63 10.44 17.94
CA ARG A 10 -1.81 9.76 17.42
C ARG A 10 -2.77 10.72 16.73
N VAL A 11 -3.23 10.32 15.55
CA VAL A 11 -4.31 10.95 14.78
C VAL A 11 -5.37 9.88 14.50
N THR A 12 -6.63 10.25 14.61
CA THR A 12 -7.76 9.37 14.26
C THR A 12 -8.66 10.11 13.27
N LEU A 13 -8.84 9.51 12.09
CA LEU A 13 -9.83 9.94 11.11
C LEU A 13 -11.09 9.10 11.28
N ARG A 14 -12.27 9.75 11.32
CA ARG A 14 -13.57 9.09 11.33
C ARG A 14 -14.46 9.67 10.23
N PHE A 15 -15.03 8.80 9.42
CA PHE A 15 -15.89 9.18 8.30
C PHE A 15 -16.77 8.00 7.90
N LEU A 16 -17.83 8.27 7.12
CA LEU A 16 -18.63 7.21 6.52
C LEU A 16 -17.98 6.75 5.22
N ALA A 17 -17.97 5.44 4.98
CA ALA A 17 -17.66 4.89 3.65
C ALA A 17 -18.77 5.33 2.67
N ALA A 18 -18.41 6.19 1.72
CA ALA A 18 -19.32 6.72 0.73
C ALA A 18 -19.56 5.73 -0.41
N PRO A 19 -20.67 5.84 -1.16
CA PRO A 19 -20.89 5.05 -2.36
C PRO A 19 -19.75 5.16 -3.40
N THR A 20 -19.07 6.31 -3.46
CA THR A 20 -17.90 6.55 -4.33
C THR A 20 -16.62 5.84 -3.89
N ASP A 21 -16.65 5.17 -2.73
CA ASP A 21 -15.56 4.32 -2.21
C ASP A 21 -15.71 2.85 -2.62
N ALA A 22 -16.89 2.48 -3.14
CA ALA A 22 -17.21 1.12 -3.56
C ALA A 22 -16.23 0.62 -4.63
N GLY A 23 -15.75 -0.60 -4.45
CA GLY A 23 -15.12 -1.39 -5.51
C GLY A 23 -16.18 -2.15 -6.33
N HIS A 24 -15.70 -2.99 -7.25
CA HIS A 24 -16.56 -3.75 -8.15
C HIS A 24 -17.30 -4.92 -7.48
N SER A 25 -16.86 -5.36 -6.28
CA SER A 25 -17.51 -6.40 -5.47
C SER A 25 -18.60 -5.88 -4.52
N GLY A 26 -18.97 -4.59 -4.62
CA GLY A 26 -19.97 -3.95 -3.76
C GLY A 26 -19.47 -3.48 -2.39
N SER A 27 -18.39 -4.08 -1.86
CA SER A 27 -17.64 -3.56 -0.71
C SER A 27 -16.64 -2.47 -1.14
N VAL A 28 -16.08 -1.73 -0.18
CA VAL A 28 -15.04 -0.73 -0.44
C VAL A 28 -13.79 -1.38 -1.06
N SER A 29 -13.24 -0.75 -2.10
CA SER A 29 -12.00 -1.23 -2.74
C SER A 29 -10.79 -1.18 -1.80
N ALA A 30 -9.87 -2.14 -1.93
CA ALA A 30 -8.64 -2.15 -1.14
C ALA A 30 -7.78 -0.91 -1.42
N GLY A 31 -7.74 -0.44 -2.66
CA GLY A 31 -7.08 0.81 -3.05
C GLY A 31 -7.59 2.01 -2.27
N ARG A 32 -8.91 2.08 -1.98
CA ARG A 32 -9.48 3.14 -1.17
C ARG A 32 -9.08 3.04 0.30
N VAL A 33 -9.06 1.84 0.86
CA VAL A 33 -8.57 1.62 2.24
C VAL A 33 -7.10 2.02 2.36
N LEU A 34 -6.26 1.67 1.37
CA LEU A 34 -4.86 2.08 1.30
C LEU A 34 -4.71 3.61 1.22
N GLU A 35 -5.58 4.28 0.47
CA GLU A 35 -5.61 5.75 0.42
C GLU A 35 -5.93 6.37 1.79
N TRP A 36 -6.88 5.81 2.54
CA TRP A 36 -7.19 6.29 3.88
C TRP A 36 -6.05 6.05 4.88
N ILE A 37 -5.37 4.91 4.76
CA ILE A 37 -4.17 4.59 5.54
C ILE A 37 -3.09 5.65 5.31
N ASP A 38 -2.83 6.01 4.05
CA ASP A 38 -1.82 7.02 3.71
C ASP A 38 -2.22 8.42 4.22
N LYS A 39 -3.50 8.80 4.10
CA LYS A 39 -4.02 10.07 4.63
C LYS A 39 -3.84 10.19 6.15
N ALA A 40 -4.23 9.16 6.90
CA ALA A 40 -4.07 9.15 8.36
C ALA A 40 -2.59 9.13 8.75
N GLY A 41 -1.78 8.32 8.05
CA GLY A 41 -0.33 8.25 8.25
C GLY A 41 0.35 9.60 7.99
N TYR A 42 0.02 10.27 6.90
CA TYR A 42 0.55 11.59 6.56
C TYR A 42 0.15 12.62 7.61
N ALA A 43 -1.10 12.64 8.05
CA ALA A 43 -1.56 13.57 9.09
C ALA A 43 -0.79 13.38 10.40
N ALA A 44 -0.54 12.14 10.82
CA ALA A 44 0.28 11.84 11.98
C ALA A 44 1.76 12.24 11.78
N ALA A 45 2.34 11.95 10.61
CA ALA A 45 3.72 12.28 10.26
C ALA A 45 3.97 13.80 10.22
N ALA A 46 3.08 14.55 9.55
CA ALA A 46 3.16 16.00 9.45
C ALA A 46 2.91 16.66 10.81
N GLY A 47 1.92 16.17 11.57
CA GLY A 47 1.65 16.63 12.93
C GLY A 47 2.81 16.38 13.91
N TRP A 48 3.54 15.28 13.73
CA TRP A 48 4.70 14.95 14.57
C TRP A 48 5.96 15.72 14.17
N SER A 49 6.27 15.77 12.89
CA SER A 49 7.50 16.42 12.39
C SER A 49 7.40 17.93 12.32
N GLY A 50 6.18 18.49 12.21
CA GLY A 50 5.97 19.91 11.90
C GLY A 50 6.41 20.31 10.48
N THR A 51 6.64 19.33 9.60
CA THR A 51 7.17 19.54 8.25
C THR A 51 6.42 18.71 7.21
N TYR A 52 6.71 18.97 5.94
CA TYR A 52 6.18 18.17 4.85
C TYR A 52 6.79 16.77 4.87
N CYS A 53 5.95 15.76 4.61
CA CYS A 53 6.33 14.36 4.67
C CYS A 53 5.99 13.64 3.37
N VAL A 54 6.84 12.69 2.98
CA VAL A 54 6.59 11.79 1.85
C VAL A 54 6.49 10.35 2.33
N THR A 55 5.58 9.59 1.74
CA THR A 55 5.45 8.15 1.99
C THR A 55 6.66 7.44 1.37
N ALA A 56 7.43 6.73 2.19
CA ALA A 56 8.60 5.98 1.71
C ALA A 56 8.29 4.50 1.54
N TYR A 57 7.49 3.94 2.46
CA TYR A 57 7.19 2.52 2.48
C TYR A 57 5.84 2.24 3.12
N VAL A 58 5.07 1.32 2.55
CA VAL A 58 3.89 0.70 3.17
C VAL A 58 4.13 -0.78 3.33
N GLY A 59 4.03 -1.24 4.57
CA GLY A 59 4.22 -2.62 4.95
C GLY A 59 3.11 -3.53 4.45
N ASN A 60 3.09 -4.74 4.99
CA ASN A 60 2.04 -5.71 4.69
C ASN A 60 0.70 -5.21 5.20
N VAL A 61 -0.26 -5.07 4.29
CA VAL A 61 -1.66 -4.77 4.56
C VAL A 61 -2.45 -6.02 4.24
N ARG A 62 -2.97 -6.67 5.28
CA ARG A 62 -3.88 -7.82 5.16
C ARG A 62 -5.29 -7.37 5.49
N PHE A 63 -6.22 -7.61 4.57
CA PHE A 63 -7.63 -7.29 4.79
C PHE A 63 -8.29 -8.50 5.45
N THR A 64 -8.63 -8.38 6.73
CA THR A 64 -9.21 -9.51 7.49
C THR A 64 -10.71 -9.63 7.28
N ARG A 65 -11.35 -8.55 6.86
CA ARG A 65 -12.77 -8.48 6.51
C ARG A 65 -13.03 -7.30 5.56
N PRO A 66 -14.11 -7.33 4.78
CA PRO A 66 -14.51 -6.20 3.96
C PRO A 66 -14.92 -5.01 4.84
N VAL A 67 -14.74 -3.81 4.27
CA VAL A 67 -15.39 -2.58 4.74
C VAL A 67 -16.58 -2.35 3.82
N GLU A 68 -17.77 -2.18 4.38
CA GLU A 68 -18.98 -2.02 3.59
C GLU A 68 -19.27 -0.54 3.31
N VAL A 69 -19.91 -0.27 2.17
CA VAL A 69 -20.44 1.07 1.89
C VAL A 69 -21.48 1.42 2.95
N GLY A 70 -21.36 2.61 3.54
CA GLY A 70 -22.20 3.07 4.64
C GLY A 70 -21.67 2.75 6.04
N ASP A 71 -20.60 1.96 6.17
CA ASP A 71 -19.94 1.76 7.46
C ASP A 71 -19.39 3.09 8.01
N LEU A 72 -19.44 3.26 9.33
CA LEU A 72 -18.54 4.19 10.01
C LEU A 72 -17.14 3.59 9.98
N VAL A 73 -16.19 4.30 9.38
CA VAL A 73 -14.78 3.92 9.31
C VAL A 73 -13.99 4.75 10.31
N GLU A 74 -13.13 4.08 11.06
CA GLU A 74 -12.11 4.69 11.91
C GLU A 74 -10.72 4.27 11.43
N VAL A 75 -9.88 5.26 11.12
CA VAL A 75 -8.47 5.05 10.78
C VAL A 75 -7.62 5.75 11.83
N THR A 76 -6.99 4.96 12.71
CA THR A 76 -6.09 5.45 13.74
C THR A 76 -4.64 5.28 13.29
N ALA A 77 -3.91 6.37 13.12
CA ALA A 77 -2.48 6.40 12.86
C ALA A 77 -1.71 6.80 14.13
N THR A 78 -0.71 6.02 14.52
CA THR A 78 0.12 6.28 15.70
C THR A 78 1.61 6.19 15.35
N VAL A 79 2.38 7.25 15.63
CA VAL A 79 3.84 7.26 15.54
C VAL A 79 4.39 6.37 16.64
N VAL A 80 5.05 5.29 16.24
CA VAL A 80 5.56 4.25 17.16
C VAL A 80 7.08 4.19 17.21
N HIS A 81 7.77 4.80 16.25
CA HIS A 81 9.23 4.93 16.25
C HIS A 81 9.66 6.08 15.33
N THR A 82 10.75 6.76 15.69
CA THR A 82 11.36 7.83 14.89
C THR A 82 12.83 7.52 14.66
N GLY A 83 13.27 7.58 13.41
CA GLY A 83 14.70 7.62 13.06
C GLY A 83 15.22 9.06 13.05
N ARG A 84 16.25 9.34 12.24
CA ARG A 84 16.74 10.73 12.05
C ARG A 84 15.68 11.60 11.39
N SER A 85 15.17 11.16 10.25
CA SER A 85 14.18 11.87 9.41
C SER A 85 12.94 11.03 9.11
N SER A 86 12.94 9.76 9.53
CA SER A 86 11.87 8.81 9.28
C SER A 86 10.94 8.68 10.50
N MET A 87 9.66 8.43 10.22
CA MET A 87 8.64 8.14 11.23
C MET A 87 7.96 6.83 10.84
N HIS A 88 8.02 5.86 11.73
CA HIS A 88 7.32 4.58 11.61
C HIS A 88 5.98 4.73 12.32
N ILE A 89 4.91 4.45 11.58
CA ILE A 89 3.54 4.73 12.00
C ILE A 89 2.73 3.44 11.88
N THR A 90 2.11 3.00 12.97
CA THR A 90 1.09 1.95 12.89
C THR A 90 -0.23 2.57 12.50
N VAL A 91 -0.90 1.96 11.53
CA VAL A 91 -2.26 2.38 11.13
C VAL A 91 -3.21 1.22 11.34
N ASP A 92 -4.22 1.47 12.18
CA ASP A 92 -5.33 0.59 12.49
C ASP A 92 -6.59 1.08 11.77
N VAL A 93 -7.20 0.22 10.97
CA VAL A 93 -8.47 0.48 10.32
C VAL A 93 -9.54 -0.39 10.96
N ALA A 94 -10.59 0.25 11.45
CA ALA A 94 -11.78 -0.38 11.96
C ALA A 94 -13.01 0.17 11.23
N SER A 95 -14.08 -0.62 11.14
CA SER A 95 -15.35 -0.21 10.53
C SER A 95 -16.53 -0.96 11.16
N GLY A 96 -17.73 -0.41 11.02
CA GLY A 96 -18.95 -1.08 11.45
C GLY A 96 -20.17 -0.17 11.38
N GLN A 97 -21.28 -0.60 12.00
CA GLN A 97 -22.56 0.08 11.85
C GLN A 97 -22.56 1.46 12.54
N PRO A 98 -22.84 2.55 11.82
CA PRO A 98 -22.79 3.91 12.38
C PRO A 98 -23.84 4.15 13.48
N ARG A 99 -24.94 3.37 13.49
CA ARG A 99 -26.03 3.52 14.48
C ARG A 99 -25.68 2.93 15.84
N THR A 100 -24.87 1.87 15.88
CA THR A 100 -24.48 1.22 17.14
C THR A 100 -23.12 1.72 17.62
N GLY A 101 -22.25 2.13 16.70
CA GLY A 101 -20.87 2.54 17.01
C GLY A 101 -19.93 1.36 17.26
N ASP A 102 -20.40 0.13 17.07
CA ASP A 102 -19.59 -1.08 17.19
C ASP A 102 -18.66 -1.17 15.98
N LEU A 103 -17.38 -0.93 16.21
CA LEU A 103 -16.34 -1.01 15.19
C LEU A 103 -15.52 -2.28 15.39
N GLU A 104 -15.40 -3.08 14.34
CA GLU A 104 -14.53 -4.24 14.32
C GLU A 104 -13.20 -3.89 13.65
N PRO A 105 -12.09 -4.60 13.91
CA PRO A 105 -10.84 -4.40 13.16
C PRO A 105 -10.93 -4.95 11.71
N ALA A 106 -10.51 -4.16 10.72
CA ALA A 106 -10.47 -4.56 9.30
C ALA A 106 -9.05 -4.80 8.77
N THR A 107 -8.09 -3.98 9.20
CA THR A 107 -6.68 -4.16 8.87
C THR A 107 -5.77 -3.39 9.82
N ARG A 108 -4.52 -3.84 9.94
CA ARG A 108 -3.43 -3.16 10.63
C ARG A 108 -2.19 -3.22 9.76
N CYS A 109 -1.49 -2.11 9.62
CA CYS A 109 -0.21 -2.06 8.90
C CYS A 109 0.80 -1.11 9.55
N LEU A 110 2.04 -1.20 9.07
CA LEU A 110 3.09 -0.24 9.37
C LEU A 110 3.38 0.57 8.11
N ILE A 111 3.33 1.89 8.20
CA ILE A 111 3.71 2.83 7.15
C ILE A 111 4.88 3.68 7.62
N VAL A 112 5.78 4.03 6.71
CA VAL A 112 6.96 4.85 7.00
C VAL A 112 6.91 6.11 6.16
N PHE A 113 6.94 7.25 6.86
CA PHE A 113 7.07 8.56 6.26
C PHE A 113 8.48 9.12 6.49
N VAL A 114 8.94 9.94 5.55
CA VAL A 114 10.17 10.71 5.68
C VAL A 114 9.84 12.19 5.63
N ALA A 115 10.28 12.93 6.63
CA ALA A 115 10.20 14.39 6.65
C ALA A 115 11.19 14.98 5.66
N VAL A 116 10.77 15.95 4.86
CA VAL A 116 11.60 16.63 3.87
C VAL A 116 11.42 18.15 3.91
N ASP A 117 12.47 18.88 3.53
CA ASP A 117 12.46 20.34 3.39
C ASP A 117 11.89 20.81 2.05
N GLY A 118 11.93 22.12 1.80
CA GLY A 118 11.45 22.75 0.57
C GLY A 118 12.20 22.31 -0.70
N ASP A 119 13.45 21.87 -0.55
CA ASP A 119 14.28 21.31 -1.64
C ASP A 119 14.04 19.80 -1.82
N GLY A 120 13.21 19.19 -0.98
CA GLY A 120 12.95 17.75 -0.97
C GLY A 120 14.04 16.91 -0.30
N ARG A 121 14.98 17.53 0.42
CA ARG A 121 15.99 16.81 1.20
C ARG A 121 15.44 16.37 2.55
N SER A 122 15.88 15.21 3.04
CA SER A 122 15.44 14.68 4.34
C SER A 122 15.79 15.63 5.49
N THR A 123 14.83 15.93 6.38
CA THR A 123 15.06 16.81 7.53
C THR A 123 14.85 16.07 8.87
N PRO A 124 15.55 16.44 9.96
CA PRO A 124 15.38 15.80 11.25
C PRO A 124 13.96 15.90 11.82
N VAL A 125 13.51 14.87 12.54
CA VAL A 125 12.22 14.85 13.25
C VAL A 125 12.40 14.79 14.77
N PRO A 126 11.41 15.23 15.57
CA PRO A 126 11.45 15.06 17.02
C PRO A 126 11.57 13.58 17.42
N PRO A 127 12.44 13.21 18.37
CA PRO A 127 12.56 11.83 18.80
C PRO A 127 11.35 11.39 19.62
N LEU A 128 10.82 10.19 19.32
CA LEU A 128 9.82 9.53 20.15
C LEU A 128 10.52 8.82 21.30
N VAL A 129 10.19 9.22 22.53
CA VAL A 129 10.58 8.53 23.76
C VAL A 129 9.33 7.87 24.35
N PRO A 130 9.20 6.53 24.28
CA PRO A 130 8.13 5.82 24.97
C PRO A 130 8.11 6.14 26.47
N THR A 131 6.92 6.35 27.01
CA THR A 131 6.69 6.66 28.42
C THR A 131 5.87 5.58 29.14
N THR A 132 5.31 4.64 28.39
CA THR A 132 4.54 3.51 28.91
C THR A 132 5.04 2.19 28.32
N LEU A 133 4.81 1.08 29.03
CA LEU A 133 5.13 -0.25 28.53
C LEU A 133 4.45 -0.55 27.19
N ALA A 134 3.21 -0.08 26.98
CA ALA A 134 2.50 -0.25 25.72
C ALA A 134 3.23 0.43 24.55
N GLU A 135 3.69 1.67 24.74
CA GLU A 135 4.50 2.40 23.76
C GLU A 135 5.86 1.72 23.51
N GLU A 136 6.51 1.22 24.56
CA GLU A 136 7.78 0.48 24.44
C GLU A 136 7.62 -0.79 23.61
N LEU A 137 6.56 -1.56 23.85
CA LEU A 137 6.25 -2.77 23.11
C LEU A 137 5.91 -2.46 21.64
N GLN A 138 5.17 -1.39 21.37
CA GLN A 138 4.89 -0.92 20.01
C GLN A 138 6.18 -0.50 19.29
N GLN A 139 7.06 0.25 19.96
CA GLN A 139 8.35 0.63 19.39
C GLN A 139 9.21 -0.60 19.07
N ARG A 140 9.32 -1.55 20.00
CA ARG A 140 10.04 -2.81 19.78
C ARG A 140 9.45 -3.62 18.62
N TRP A 141 8.12 -3.67 18.52
CA TRP A 141 7.43 -4.30 17.39
C TRP A 141 7.77 -3.63 16.05
N ALA A 142 7.80 -2.30 16.01
CA ALA A 142 8.13 -1.54 14.80
C ALA A 142 9.60 -1.72 14.38
N VAL A 143 10.52 -1.74 15.35
CA VAL A 143 11.96 -1.96 15.09
C VAL A 143 12.22 -3.38 14.59
N ARG A 144 11.64 -4.42 15.21
CA ARG A 144 11.81 -5.81 14.73
C ARG A 144 11.31 -6.04 13.31
N ARG A 145 10.32 -5.25 12.88
CA ARG A 145 9.81 -5.31 11.49
C ARG A 145 10.73 -4.62 10.49
N ALA A 146 11.75 -3.87 10.92
CA ALA A 146 12.73 -3.28 10.02
C ALA A 146 13.55 -4.36 9.29
N ASP A 147 13.89 -5.46 9.96
CA ASP A 147 14.65 -6.57 9.37
C ASP A 147 13.80 -7.31 8.32
N LEU A 148 12.54 -7.63 8.66
CA LEU A 148 11.58 -8.18 7.70
C LEU A 148 11.41 -7.27 6.49
N ARG A 149 11.27 -5.96 6.72
CA ARG A 149 11.16 -4.97 5.65
C ARG A 149 12.39 -5.05 4.75
N ALA A 150 13.59 -5.00 5.31
CA ALA A 150 14.84 -5.05 4.54
C ALA A 150 14.97 -6.35 3.73
N GLU A 151 14.57 -7.50 4.30
CA GLU A 151 14.58 -8.78 3.59
C GLU A 151 13.56 -8.82 2.44
N VAL A 152 12.33 -8.33 2.67
CA VAL A 152 11.30 -8.22 1.63
C VAL A 152 11.73 -7.25 0.54
N GLU A 153 12.31 -6.10 0.90
CA GLU A 153 12.84 -5.11 -0.04
C GLU A 153 13.95 -5.72 -0.91
N ALA A 154 14.94 -6.34 -0.27
CA ALA A 154 16.04 -7.00 -0.98
C ALA A 154 15.54 -8.13 -1.89
N ALA A 155 14.49 -8.84 -1.49
CA ALA A 155 13.84 -9.84 -2.34
C ALA A 155 13.18 -9.19 -3.56
N MET A 156 12.38 -8.15 -3.34
CA MET A 156 11.66 -7.46 -4.41
C MET A 156 12.58 -6.78 -5.42
N GLU A 157 13.72 -6.24 -4.99
CA GLU A 157 14.71 -5.59 -5.87
C GLU A 157 15.44 -6.58 -6.80
N ARG A 158 15.44 -7.88 -6.49
CA ARG A 158 16.03 -8.91 -7.38
C ARG A 158 15.18 -9.22 -8.61
N GLN A 159 13.93 -8.79 -8.62
CA GLN A 159 12.99 -9.19 -9.67
C GLN A 159 13.05 -8.23 -10.86
N VAL A 160 13.29 -8.78 -12.04
CA VAL A 160 13.32 -8.02 -13.30
C VAL A 160 12.14 -8.45 -14.15
N TYR A 161 11.41 -7.46 -14.66
CA TYR A 161 10.26 -7.68 -15.53
C TYR A 161 10.66 -7.18 -16.91
N THR A 162 10.69 -8.08 -17.88
CA THR A 162 11.01 -7.75 -19.26
C THR A 162 9.84 -8.08 -20.18
N ASP A 163 9.97 -7.75 -21.46
CA ASP A 163 9.03 -8.16 -22.49
C ASP A 163 9.19 -9.64 -22.90
N ALA A 164 10.22 -10.34 -22.43
CA ALA A 164 10.41 -11.77 -22.69
C ALA A 164 9.42 -12.66 -21.90
N GLY A 165 8.95 -12.21 -20.74
CA GLY A 165 7.94 -12.89 -19.95
C GLY A 165 6.60 -13.01 -20.68
N THR A 166 5.95 -14.17 -20.56
CA THR A 166 4.66 -14.47 -21.22
C THR A 166 3.47 -14.38 -20.28
N ALA A 167 3.72 -14.13 -18.99
CA ALA A 167 2.69 -13.94 -17.98
C ALA A 167 1.63 -12.90 -18.42
N PRO A 168 0.33 -13.17 -18.17
CA PRO A 168 -0.73 -12.21 -18.41
C PRO A 168 -0.43 -10.86 -17.75
N ARG A 169 -0.59 -9.77 -18.53
CA ARG A 169 -0.32 -8.41 -18.07
C ARG A 169 -1.40 -7.43 -18.50
N VAL A 170 -1.54 -6.36 -17.72
CA VAL A 170 -2.41 -5.21 -17.99
C VAL A 170 -1.58 -3.96 -17.78
N THR A 171 -1.65 -3.03 -18.73
CA THR A 171 -0.96 -1.73 -18.62
C THR A 171 -2.00 -0.62 -18.72
N MET A 172 -2.07 0.21 -17.68
CA MET A 172 -2.82 1.46 -17.68
C MET A 172 -1.86 2.63 -17.91
N ARG A 173 -2.22 3.59 -18.76
CA ARG A 173 -1.46 4.82 -18.97
C ARG A 173 -2.36 6.04 -18.88
N PHE A 174 -1.95 7.04 -18.11
CA PHE A 174 -2.69 8.28 -17.91
C PHE A 174 -1.76 9.37 -17.42
N LEU A 175 -2.21 10.63 -17.46
CA LEU A 175 -1.47 11.76 -16.90
C LEU A 175 -1.83 11.92 -15.42
N ALA A 176 -0.83 12.23 -14.58
CA ALA A 176 -1.05 12.58 -13.18
C ALA A 176 -1.83 13.90 -13.09
N ALA A 177 -3.07 13.84 -12.58
CA ALA A 177 -3.96 14.99 -12.56
C ALA A 177 -3.64 15.96 -11.41
N PRO A 178 -4.02 17.25 -11.52
CA PRO A 178 -3.88 18.21 -10.41
C PRO A 178 -4.62 17.81 -9.12
N THR A 179 -5.68 17.00 -9.23
CA THR A 179 -6.43 16.48 -8.07
C THR A 179 -5.70 15.35 -7.33
N ASP A 180 -4.68 14.76 -7.94
CA ASP A 180 -3.95 13.61 -7.40
C ASP A 180 -2.70 14.03 -6.60
N VAL A 181 -2.43 15.33 -6.55
CA VAL A 181 -1.22 15.87 -5.93
C VAL A 181 -1.50 16.69 -4.69
N ASN A 182 -0.48 16.79 -3.86
CA ASN A 182 -0.47 17.73 -2.75
C ASN A 182 0.11 19.09 -3.18
N TRP A 183 0.10 20.05 -2.25
CA TRP A 183 0.59 21.41 -2.45
C TRP A 183 2.05 21.50 -2.92
N GLY A 184 2.86 20.45 -2.72
CA GLY A 184 4.23 20.35 -3.20
C GLY A 184 4.36 19.83 -4.64
N GLY A 185 3.24 19.66 -5.36
CA GLY A 185 3.21 19.14 -6.72
C GLY A 185 3.55 17.66 -6.86
N LYS A 186 3.60 16.92 -5.74
CA LYS A 186 3.87 15.47 -5.71
C LYS A 186 2.57 14.70 -5.57
N VAL A 187 2.46 13.58 -6.29
CA VAL A 187 1.34 12.64 -6.14
C VAL A 187 1.39 12.02 -4.75
N HIS A 188 0.23 11.93 -4.10
CA HIS A 188 0.12 11.32 -2.78
C HIS A 188 0.23 9.79 -2.86
N GLY A 189 0.92 9.15 -1.92
CA GLY A 189 1.19 7.70 -1.95
C GLY A 189 -0.09 6.87 -1.99
N GLY A 190 -1.13 7.33 -1.30
CA GLY A 190 -2.47 6.76 -1.32
C GLY A 190 -3.10 6.70 -2.70
N ILE A 191 -2.83 7.69 -3.55
CA ILE A 191 -3.34 7.73 -4.93
C ILE A 191 -2.66 6.66 -5.77
N VAL A 192 -1.33 6.56 -5.66
CA VAL A 192 -0.54 5.54 -6.36
C VAL A 192 -1.01 4.14 -5.96
N MET A 193 -1.28 3.91 -4.67
CA MET A 193 -1.81 2.64 -4.18
C MET A 193 -3.21 2.33 -4.72
N ARG A 194 -4.03 3.35 -4.99
CA ARG A 194 -5.32 3.16 -5.65
C ARG A 194 -5.15 2.69 -7.09
N TRP A 195 -4.25 3.31 -7.85
CA TRP A 195 -3.97 2.89 -9.22
C TRP A 195 -3.38 1.47 -9.28
N VAL A 196 -2.54 1.12 -8.31
CA VAL A 196 -2.00 -0.23 -8.14
C VAL A 196 -3.13 -1.25 -7.98
N ASP A 197 -4.07 -0.99 -7.06
CA ASP A 197 -5.20 -1.88 -6.81
C ASP A 197 -6.09 -2.02 -8.04
N GLU A 198 -6.37 -0.91 -8.72
CA GLU A 198 -7.20 -0.88 -9.92
C GLU A 198 -6.58 -1.72 -11.06
N ALA A 199 -5.30 -1.50 -11.38
CA ALA A 199 -4.62 -2.27 -12.42
C ALA A 199 -4.56 -3.77 -12.08
N ALA A 200 -4.29 -4.10 -10.81
CA ALA A 200 -4.23 -5.48 -10.35
C ALA A 200 -5.61 -6.15 -10.36
N HIS A 201 -6.67 -5.42 -10.02
CA HIS A 201 -8.05 -5.91 -10.08
C HIS A 201 -8.47 -6.19 -11.53
N VAL A 202 -8.15 -5.30 -12.49
CA VAL A 202 -8.42 -5.54 -13.92
C VAL A 202 -7.72 -6.81 -14.40
N LEU A 203 -6.47 -7.03 -14.01
CA LEU A 203 -5.75 -8.26 -14.33
C LEU A 203 -6.41 -9.49 -13.69
N ALA A 204 -6.76 -9.41 -12.40
CA ALA A 204 -7.42 -10.50 -11.69
C ALA A 204 -8.75 -10.89 -12.37
N THR A 205 -9.55 -9.91 -12.77
CA THR A 205 -10.81 -10.12 -13.50
C THR A 205 -10.59 -10.75 -14.87
N ARG A 206 -9.59 -10.29 -15.62
CA ARG A 206 -9.24 -10.91 -16.91
C ARG A 206 -8.80 -12.36 -16.75
N TRP A 207 -8.07 -12.67 -15.67
CA TRP A 207 -7.57 -14.01 -15.41
C TRP A 207 -8.67 -14.96 -14.91
N SER A 208 -9.47 -14.54 -13.94
CA SER A 208 -10.55 -15.37 -13.38
C SER A 208 -11.76 -15.49 -14.30
N GLY A 209 -11.94 -14.53 -15.22
CA GLY A 209 -13.16 -14.41 -16.02
C GLY A 209 -14.36 -13.84 -15.25
N ASP A 210 -14.14 -13.32 -14.05
CA ASP A 210 -15.18 -12.81 -13.14
C ASP A 210 -14.74 -11.47 -12.52
N ALA A 211 -15.66 -10.50 -12.41
CA ALA A 211 -15.41 -9.22 -11.78
C ALA A 211 -15.45 -9.28 -10.24
N ASN A 212 -16.02 -10.34 -9.65
CA ASN A 212 -16.15 -10.51 -8.21
C ASN A 212 -14.84 -10.96 -7.54
N ASN A 213 -13.79 -10.14 -7.68
CA ASN A 213 -12.49 -10.34 -7.04
C ASN A 213 -12.24 -9.29 -5.97
N VAL A 214 -11.70 -9.71 -4.83
CA VAL A 214 -11.27 -8.81 -3.77
C VAL A 214 -9.78 -8.98 -3.47
N ALA A 215 -9.10 -7.87 -3.22
CA ALA A 215 -7.73 -7.93 -2.70
C ALA A 215 -7.77 -8.31 -1.22
N ILE A 216 -7.05 -9.37 -0.86
CA ILE A 216 -6.89 -9.82 0.53
C ILE A 216 -5.57 -9.37 1.14
N PHE A 217 -4.65 -8.92 0.28
CA PHE A 217 -3.31 -8.53 0.68
C PHE A 217 -2.71 -7.53 -0.31
N THR A 218 -2.09 -6.48 0.19
CA THR A 218 -1.14 -5.63 -0.55
C THR A 218 0.09 -5.42 0.33
N GLY A 219 1.29 -5.49 -0.23
CA GLY A 219 2.48 -5.29 0.61
C GLY A 219 3.78 -5.10 -0.14
N GLY A 220 4.75 -4.59 0.62
CA GLY A 220 6.06 -4.21 0.10
C GLY A 220 6.00 -2.97 -0.79
N VAL A 221 5.02 -2.08 -0.59
CA VAL A 221 4.89 -0.89 -1.44
C VAL A 221 6.03 0.07 -1.10
N ARG A 222 6.95 0.26 -2.04
CA ARG A 222 8.07 1.19 -1.88
C ARG A 222 7.97 2.33 -2.87
N PHE A 223 8.25 3.54 -2.41
CA PHE A 223 8.29 4.73 -3.26
C PHE A 223 9.75 5.15 -3.46
N TYR A 224 10.29 4.83 -4.63
CA TYR A 224 11.70 5.07 -4.94
C TYR A 224 11.98 6.52 -5.31
N ARG A 225 11.03 7.17 -5.98
CA ARG A 225 11.15 8.55 -6.46
C ARG A 225 9.78 9.26 -6.44
N PRO A 226 9.75 10.60 -6.44
CA PRO A 226 8.49 11.33 -6.44
C PRO A 226 7.84 11.34 -7.83
N LEU A 227 6.55 11.00 -7.89
CA LEU A 227 5.66 11.29 -9.02
C LEU A 227 5.20 12.75 -8.96
N ARG A 228 5.21 13.47 -10.08
CA ARG A 228 4.78 14.89 -10.14
C ARG A 228 3.53 15.08 -11.01
N ILE A 229 2.84 16.20 -10.81
CA ILE A 229 1.73 16.62 -11.69
C ILE A 229 2.20 16.61 -13.15
N GLY A 230 1.35 16.11 -14.04
CA GLY A 230 1.60 16.15 -15.49
C GLY A 230 2.60 15.10 -15.99
N HIS A 231 3.18 14.29 -15.10
CA HIS A 231 3.91 13.10 -15.53
C HIS A 231 2.96 12.16 -16.28
N LEU A 232 3.47 11.52 -17.34
CA LEU A 232 2.87 10.30 -17.85
C LEU A 232 3.12 9.19 -16.82
N VAL A 233 2.04 8.56 -16.39
CA VAL A 233 2.05 7.44 -15.44
C VAL A 233 1.73 6.17 -16.20
N GLU A 234 2.52 5.13 -15.97
CA GLU A 234 2.28 3.78 -16.44
C GLU A 234 2.14 2.85 -15.24
N VAL A 235 1.04 2.12 -15.16
CA VAL A 235 0.81 1.09 -14.15
C VAL A 235 0.67 -0.24 -14.85
N GLU A 236 1.69 -1.08 -14.73
CA GLU A 236 1.75 -2.42 -15.29
C GLU A 236 1.51 -3.47 -14.20
N ALA A 237 0.38 -4.16 -14.26
CA ALA A 237 0.09 -5.32 -13.44
C ALA A 237 0.41 -6.60 -14.21
N ARG A 238 1.09 -7.56 -13.57
CA ARG A 238 1.47 -8.85 -14.16
C ARG A 238 1.18 -9.99 -13.20
N LEU A 239 0.64 -11.09 -13.72
CA LEU A 239 0.34 -12.28 -12.93
C LEU A 239 1.67 -12.95 -12.57
N LEU A 240 1.86 -13.27 -11.29
CA LEU A 240 3.09 -13.89 -10.80
C LEU A 240 2.90 -15.32 -10.35
N HIS A 241 1.74 -15.66 -9.82
CA HIS A 241 1.47 -17.00 -9.28
C HIS A 241 -0.04 -17.18 -9.08
N THR A 242 -0.52 -18.41 -9.21
CA THR A 242 -1.88 -18.79 -8.82
C THR A 242 -1.82 -19.93 -7.81
N GLY A 243 -2.35 -19.70 -6.61
CA GLY A 243 -2.63 -20.74 -5.65
C GLY A 243 -3.94 -21.45 -5.96
N ARG A 244 -4.48 -22.21 -5.00
CA ARG A 244 -5.78 -22.88 -5.16
C ARG A 244 -6.94 -21.90 -5.37
N THR A 245 -6.93 -20.79 -4.64
CA THR A 245 -8.00 -19.78 -4.63
C THR A 245 -7.47 -18.35 -4.73
N SER A 246 -6.15 -18.18 -4.94
CA SER A 246 -5.47 -16.89 -4.86
C SER A 246 -4.70 -16.57 -6.13
N MET A 247 -4.75 -15.31 -6.55
CA MET A 247 -3.99 -14.77 -7.67
C MET A 247 -2.98 -13.74 -7.13
N HIS A 248 -1.70 -13.97 -7.38
CA HIS A 248 -0.63 -13.10 -6.93
C HIS A 248 -0.24 -12.20 -8.09
N VAL A 249 -0.32 -10.90 -7.88
CA VAL A 249 -0.10 -9.88 -8.90
C VAL A 249 1.05 -8.98 -8.47
N GLY A 250 2.02 -8.81 -9.35
CA GLY A 250 3.06 -7.80 -9.23
C GLY A 250 2.65 -6.55 -9.98
N VAL A 251 2.88 -5.38 -9.40
CA VAL A 251 2.51 -4.12 -10.03
C VAL A 251 3.69 -3.17 -10.04
N HIS A 252 4.05 -2.72 -11.24
CA HIS A 252 5.04 -1.69 -11.48
C HIS A 252 4.37 -0.38 -11.85
N VAL A 253 4.75 0.68 -11.14
CA VAL A 253 4.37 2.05 -11.49
C VAL A 253 5.60 2.75 -12.00
N ARG A 254 5.59 3.18 -13.26
CA ARG A 254 6.60 4.04 -13.86
C ARG A 254 6.04 5.42 -14.10
N SER A 255 6.90 6.43 -14.06
CA SER A 255 6.49 7.79 -14.44
C SER A 255 7.64 8.58 -15.05
N GLY A 256 7.31 9.52 -15.92
CA GLY A 256 8.27 10.41 -16.58
C GLY A 256 7.58 11.64 -17.16
N ASP A 257 8.35 12.58 -17.69
CA ASP A 257 7.80 13.69 -18.46
C ASP A 257 7.12 13.13 -19.72
N HIS A 258 5.89 13.56 -19.98
CA HIS A 258 5.14 13.09 -21.14
C HIS A 258 5.73 13.58 -22.46
N ALA A 259 6.52 14.67 -22.45
CA ALA A 259 7.19 15.21 -23.62
C ALA A 259 8.40 14.36 -24.06
N ASP A 260 9.05 13.66 -23.12
CA ASP A 260 10.32 12.96 -23.34
C ASP A 260 10.16 11.53 -23.89
N GLY A 261 8.94 11.13 -24.25
CA GLY A 261 8.63 9.80 -24.79
C GLY A 261 8.64 8.68 -23.73
N ALA A 262 8.25 7.46 -24.14
CA ALA A 262 8.09 6.32 -23.23
C ALA A 262 9.41 5.85 -22.57
N ASP A 263 10.54 6.06 -23.23
CA ASP A 263 11.87 5.62 -22.77
C ASP A 263 12.41 6.45 -21.61
N SER A 264 11.78 7.60 -21.31
CA SER A 264 12.11 8.45 -20.16
C SER A 264 11.43 8.00 -18.86
N MET A 265 10.54 7.00 -18.93
CA MET A 265 9.74 6.59 -17.78
C MET A 265 10.56 5.74 -16.79
N GLU A 266 10.49 6.16 -15.53
CA GLU A 266 11.31 5.64 -14.47
C GLU A 266 10.50 4.88 -13.42
N LEU A 267 11.02 3.74 -12.93
CA LEU A 267 10.36 2.95 -11.91
C LEU A 267 10.18 3.74 -10.62
N THR A 268 8.92 4.00 -10.27
CA THR A 268 8.53 4.82 -9.14
C THR A 268 8.05 4.00 -7.96
N THR A 269 7.23 2.98 -8.22
CA THR A 269 6.69 2.10 -7.19
C THR A 269 6.66 0.66 -7.69
N PHE A 270 6.99 -0.27 -6.80
CA PHE A 270 6.76 -1.69 -7.01
C PHE A 270 6.05 -2.26 -5.79
N CYS A 271 5.11 -3.17 -6.01
CA CYS A 271 4.41 -3.86 -4.95
C CYS A 271 3.80 -5.18 -5.42
N ARG A 272 3.39 -5.99 -4.43
CA ARG A 272 2.61 -7.20 -4.68
C ARG A 272 1.24 -7.11 -4.05
N THR A 273 0.23 -7.50 -4.82
CA THR A 273 -1.15 -7.65 -4.37
C THR A 273 -1.60 -9.09 -4.53
N VAL A 274 -2.47 -9.58 -3.66
CA VAL A 274 -3.10 -10.91 -3.78
C VAL A 274 -4.60 -10.75 -3.82
N PHE A 275 -5.21 -11.32 -4.86
CA PHE A 275 -6.65 -11.34 -5.06
C PHE A 275 -7.22 -12.74 -4.84
N VAL A 276 -8.49 -12.79 -4.45
CA VAL A 276 -9.31 -14.00 -4.47
C VAL A 276 -10.63 -13.69 -5.16
N GLY A 277 -11.14 -14.65 -5.93
CA GLY A 277 -12.51 -14.59 -6.43
C GLY A 277 -13.48 -15.01 -5.33
N LEU A 278 -14.67 -14.43 -5.29
CA LEU A 278 -15.71 -14.75 -4.33
C LEU A 278 -16.99 -15.29 -5.00
N ASP A 279 -17.70 -16.17 -4.31
CA ASP A 279 -19.09 -16.51 -4.65
C ASP A 279 -20.09 -15.52 -4.01
N ASP A 280 -21.38 -15.73 -4.26
CA ASP A 280 -22.48 -14.91 -3.70
C ASP A 280 -22.52 -14.94 -2.16
N ASP A 281 -22.01 -16.02 -1.55
CA ASP A 281 -21.87 -16.20 -0.09
C ASP A 281 -20.58 -15.57 0.46
N ARG A 282 -19.80 -14.86 -0.38
CA ARG A 282 -18.49 -14.26 -0.05
C ARG A 282 -17.43 -15.27 0.38
N ARG A 283 -17.51 -16.51 -0.11
CA ARG A 283 -16.47 -17.53 0.07
C ARG A 283 -15.51 -17.53 -1.10
N ALA A 284 -14.23 -17.80 -0.81
CA ALA A 284 -13.20 -17.86 -1.84
C ALA A 284 -13.42 -19.05 -2.78
N VAL A 285 -13.46 -18.78 -4.09
CA VAL A 285 -13.63 -19.80 -5.12
C VAL A 285 -12.28 -20.22 -5.74
N PRO A 286 -12.20 -21.43 -6.33
CA PRO A 286 -11.02 -21.84 -7.08
C PRO A 286 -10.68 -20.86 -8.21
N THR A 287 -9.39 -20.57 -8.39
CA THR A 287 -8.91 -19.72 -9.49
C THR A 287 -8.33 -20.58 -10.61
N PRO A 288 -8.42 -20.16 -11.89
CA PRO A 288 -7.75 -20.85 -12.98
C PRO A 288 -6.24 -21.00 -12.71
N PRO A 289 -5.66 -22.20 -12.85
CA PRO A 289 -4.24 -22.40 -12.59
C PRO A 289 -3.42 -21.78 -13.73
N TRP A 290 -2.45 -20.96 -13.36
CA TRP A 290 -1.42 -20.45 -14.26
C TRP A 290 -0.20 -21.38 -14.21
N ARG A 291 0.37 -21.65 -15.38
CA ARG A 291 1.62 -22.42 -15.52
C ARG A 291 2.65 -21.54 -16.21
N PRO A 292 3.80 -21.27 -15.57
CA PRO A 292 4.90 -20.57 -16.22
C PRO A 292 5.33 -21.27 -17.51
N VAL A 293 5.58 -20.49 -18.56
CA VAL A 293 6.01 -21.01 -19.87
C VAL A 293 7.46 -20.60 -20.18
N SER A 294 7.85 -19.37 -19.83
CA SER A 294 9.23 -18.88 -20.01
C SER A 294 10.06 -19.02 -18.73
N ASP A 295 11.40 -18.94 -18.89
CA ASP A 295 12.33 -18.88 -17.76
C ASP A 295 12.05 -17.68 -16.85
N GLU A 296 11.67 -16.54 -17.44
CA GLU A 296 11.25 -15.36 -16.68
C GLU A 296 10.00 -15.68 -15.86
N ASP A 297 8.96 -16.25 -16.47
CA ASP A 297 7.73 -16.61 -15.75
C ASP A 297 8.00 -17.58 -14.59
N ALA A 298 8.89 -18.56 -14.80
CA ALA A 298 9.26 -19.53 -13.76
C ALA A 298 10.00 -18.84 -12.60
N ALA A 299 10.86 -17.88 -12.91
CA ALA A 299 11.53 -17.06 -11.91
C ALA A 299 10.54 -16.15 -11.14
N LEU A 300 9.57 -15.53 -11.84
CA LEU A 300 8.54 -14.71 -11.21
C LEU A 300 7.63 -15.54 -10.28
N ASP A 301 7.30 -16.77 -10.67
CA ASP A 301 6.52 -17.72 -9.86
C ASP A 301 7.26 -18.14 -8.59
N ALA A 302 8.50 -18.61 -8.75
CA ALA A 302 9.36 -18.97 -7.63
C ALA A 302 9.55 -17.80 -6.65
N HIS A 303 9.73 -16.59 -7.18
CA HIS A 303 9.86 -15.38 -6.39
C HIS A 303 8.57 -15.03 -5.61
N ALA A 304 7.40 -15.19 -6.23
CA ALA A 304 6.12 -14.96 -5.57
C ALA A 304 5.94 -15.91 -4.36
N VAL A 305 6.36 -17.18 -4.51
CA VAL A 305 6.36 -18.19 -3.45
C VAL A 305 7.38 -17.87 -2.36
N GLU A 306 8.61 -17.47 -2.72
CA GLU A 306 9.65 -17.02 -1.77
C GLU A 306 9.13 -15.89 -0.87
N LEU A 307 8.51 -14.87 -1.46
CA LEU A 307 7.94 -13.75 -0.71
C LEU A 307 6.81 -14.17 0.25
N VAL A 308 6.03 -15.21 -0.07
CA VAL A 308 5.06 -15.78 0.88
C VAL A 308 5.78 -16.43 2.05
N ALA A 309 6.83 -17.22 1.77
CA ALA A 309 7.61 -17.91 2.79
C ALA A 309 8.35 -16.94 3.72
N ILE A 310 8.96 -15.88 3.17
CA ILE A 310 9.60 -14.82 3.95
C ILE A 310 8.63 -14.26 4.98
N ARG A 311 7.39 -13.97 4.56
CA ARG A 311 6.37 -13.37 5.43
C ARG A 311 5.86 -14.33 6.50
N ALA A 312 5.64 -15.60 6.14
CA ALA A 312 5.14 -16.61 7.08
C ALA A 312 6.06 -16.79 8.30
N ARG A 313 7.37 -16.52 8.18
CA ARG A 313 8.32 -16.58 9.29
C ARG A 313 8.15 -15.47 10.34
N PHE A 314 7.50 -14.36 10.00
CA PHE A 314 7.35 -13.18 10.87
C PHE A 314 5.90 -12.94 11.32
N GLU A 315 4.98 -13.79 10.90
CA GLU A 315 3.61 -13.86 11.44
C GLU A 315 3.49 -14.84 12.63
N GLN A 316 4.58 -15.56 12.96
CA GLN A 316 4.73 -16.40 14.16
C GLN A 316 5.31 -15.60 15.33
#